data_AF-A0A1W1GZV6-F1
#
_entry.id   AF-A0A1W1GZV6-F1
#
_cell.length_a   1.000
_cell.length_b   1.000
_cell.length_c   1.000
_cell.angle_alpha   90.00
_cell.angle_beta   90.00
_cell.angle_gamma   90.00
#
_symmetry.space_group_name_H-M   'P 1'
#
loop_
_entity.id
_entity.type
_entity.pdbx_description
1 polymer ?
#
loop_
_entity_poly.entity_id
_entity_poly.type
_entity_poly.pdbx_seq_one_letter_code
_entity_poly.pdbx_strand_id
1 'polypeptide(L)'
;MLLSIIYLIAISAEAMTGALSAGRRRMDLFGVVMIACVTALGGGSLRDILLGHYPLGWVKHPEYLGFTVCAALIATWVARWMHHFRRTFLVLDGLGLIAFTLIGCSIAREAGHALPIVLIAGMLTGAFGGVLRDILCNEVPLIFQKELYAIISLLTGAVYLLLLHWGVADATAILCCLGGGFAVRLLAIHYRWEMPKFVYHDEVH
;
A
#
# COMPACT_ATOMS: atom_id res chain seq x y z
N MET A 1 2.08 8.47 18.11
CA MET A 1 0.61 8.30 18.23
C MET A 1 -0.12 8.41 16.89
N LEU A 2 0.01 9.52 16.15
CA LEU A 2 -0.67 9.69 14.84
C LEU A 2 -0.30 8.59 13.83
N LEU A 3 0.99 8.37 13.58
CA LEU A 3 1.46 7.33 12.65
C LEU A 3 1.00 5.92 13.06
N SER A 4 0.88 5.63 14.35
CA SER A 4 0.40 4.34 14.84
C SER A 4 -1.07 4.11 14.48
N ILE A 5 -1.91 5.14 14.58
CA ILE A 5 -3.32 5.07 14.17
C ILE A 5 -3.42 4.88 12.66
N ILE A 6 -2.66 5.67 11.89
CA ILE A 6 -2.61 5.55 10.43
C ILE A 6 -2.14 4.15 10.03
N TYR A 7 -1.14 3.60 10.72
CA TYR A 7 -0.63 2.25 10.50
C TYR A 7 -1.72 1.19 10.71
N LEU A 8 -2.46 1.26 11.82
CA LEU A 8 -3.56 0.32 12.11
C LEU A 8 -4.68 0.38 11.05
N ILE A 9 -5.02 1.59 10.58
CA ILE A 9 -5.99 1.78 9.50
C ILE A 9 -5.44 1.18 8.19
N ALA A 10 -4.17 1.44 7.87
CA ALA A 10 -3.52 0.98 6.64
C ALA A 10 -3.39 -0.55 6.59
N ILE A 11 -2.90 -1.21 7.64
CA ILE A 11 -2.81 -2.68 7.68
C ILE A 11 -4.21 -3.31 7.58
N SER A 12 -5.24 -2.66 8.13
CA SER A 12 -6.62 -3.14 8.04
C SER A 12 -7.14 -3.00 6.61
N ALA A 13 -6.94 -1.84 5.97
CA ALA A 13 -7.32 -1.60 4.58
C ALA A 13 -6.66 -2.59 3.61
N GLU A 14 -5.35 -2.81 3.75
CA GLU A 14 -4.61 -3.76 2.91
C GLU A 14 -4.95 -5.23 3.21
N ALA A 15 -5.22 -5.58 4.46
CA ALA A 15 -5.71 -6.92 4.79
C ALA A 15 -7.06 -7.18 4.11
N MET A 16 -7.96 -6.19 4.09
CA MET A 16 -9.23 -6.30 3.37
C MET A 16 -9.01 -6.43 1.86
N THR A 17 -8.09 -5.67 1.25
CA THR A 17 -7.80 -5.77 -0.21
C THR A 17 -7.20 -7.12 -0.58
N GLY A 18 -6.31 -7.65 0.27
CA GLY A 18 -5.74 -8.99 0.17
C GLY A 18 -6.81 -10.07 0.25
N ALA A 19 -7.69 -10.00 1.25
CA ALA A 19 -8.78 -10.95 1.45
C ALA A 19 -9.75 -10.96 0.26
N LEU A 20 -10.13 -9.79 -0.25
CA LEU A 20 -10.99 -9.67 -1.44
C LEU A 20 -10.32 -10.25 -2.69
N SER A 21 -8.99 -10.15 -2.83
CA SER A 21 -8.25 -10.72 -3.96
C SER A 21 -8.17 -12.24 -3.89
N ALA A 22 -7.88 -12.79 -2.71
CA ALA A 22 -7.91 -14.22 -2.46
C ALA A 22 -9.32 -14.82 -2.69
N GLY A 23 -10.37 -14.11 -2.24
CA GLY A 23 -11.77 -14.51 -2.47
C GLY A 23 -12.13 -14.62 -3.96
N ARG A 24 -11.64 -13.69 -4.80
CA ARG A 24 -11.80 -13.77 -6.26
C ARG A 24 -11.12 -15.00 -6.88
N ARG A 25 -10.10 -15.54 -6.21
CA ARG A 25 -9.39 -16.77 -6.60
C ARG A 25 -9.95 -18.03 -5.96
N ARG A 26 -11.07 -17.95 -5.24
CA ARG A 26 -11.73 -19.08 -4.56
C ARG A 26 -10.78 -19.85 -3.63
N MET A 27 -9.86 -19.13 -2.99
CA MET A 27 -8.98 -19.70 -1.96
C MET A 27 -9.81 -20.06 -0.73
N ASP A 28 -9.32 -21.02 0.06
CA ASP A 28 -9.89 -21.35 1.36
C ASP A 28 -9.60 -20.24 2.40
N LEU A 29 -10.19 -20.34 3.58
CA LEU A 29 -10.05 -19.30 4.60
C LEU A 29 -8.59 -19.10 5.04
N PHE A 30 -7.81 -20.19 5.07
CA PHE A 30 -6.39 -20.11 5.37
C PHE A 30 -5.65 -19.31 4.30
N GLY A 31 -5.86 -19.61 3.02
CA GLY A 31 -5.31 -18.83 1.90
C GLY A 31 -5.72 -17.36 1.95
N VAL A 32 -6.98 -17.06 2.27
CA VAL A 32 -7.48 -15.68 2.43
C VAL A 32 -6.71 -14.92 3.51
N VAL A 33 -6.56 -15.52 4.70
CA VAL A 33 -5.82 -14.92 5.81
C VAL A 33 -4.33 -14.74 5.46
N MET A 34 -3.71 -15.75 4.83
CA MET A 34 -2.32 -15.66 4.41
C MET A 34 -2.08 -14.52 3.42
N ILE A 35 -2.90 -14.40 2.38
CA ILE A 35 -2.79 -13.32 1.39
C ILE A 35 -3.02 -11.97 2.06
N ALA A 36 -4.01 -11.85 2.95
CA ALA A 36 -4.26 -10.62 3.70
C ALA A 36 -3.05 -10.19 4.55
N CYS A 37 -2.44 -11.11 5.29
CA CYS A 37 -1.25 -10.84 6.09
C CYS A 37 -0.06 -10.41 5.22
N VAL A 38 0.19 -11.11 4.10
CA VAL A 38 1.26 -10.75 3.16
C VAL A 38 1.02 -9.38 2.54
N THR A 39 -0.23 -9.06 2.18
CA THR A 39 -0.59 -7.75 1.62
C THR A 39 -0.34 -6.63 2.63
N ALA A 40 -0.83 -6.80 3.86
CA ALA A 40 -0.78 -5.77 4.89
C ALA A 40 0.61 -5.55 5.49
N LEU A 41 1.41 -6.61 5.64
CA LEU A 41 2.68 -6.57 6.38
C LEU A 41 3.90 -6.73 5.47
N GLY A 42 3.73 -7.24 4.26
CA GLY A 42 4.83 -7.58 3.34
C GLY A 42 5.61 -6.36 2.86
N GLY A 43 4.94 -5.25 2.54
CA GLY A 43 5.61 -4.04 2.08
C GLY A 43 6.55 -3.43 3.12
N GLY A 44 6.06 -3.27 4.36
CA GLY A 44 6.89 -2.82 5.48
C GLY A 44 8.00 -3.80 5.83
N SER A 45 7.73 -5.11 5.76
CA SER A 45 8.75 -6.14 5.99
C SER A 45 9.87 -6.06 4.96
N LEU A 46 9.56 -5.90 3.66
CA LEU A 46 10.58 -5.74 2.63
C LEU A 46 11.43 -4.49 2.87
N ARG A 47 10.80 -3.35 3.15
CA ARG A 47 11.54 -2.11 3.48
C ARG A 47 12.50 -2.36 4.64
N ASP A 48 12.00 -2.92 5.73
CA ASP A 48 12.77 -3.16 6.94
C ASP A 48 13.97 -4.09 6.67
N ILE A 49 13.77 -5.15 5.89
CA ILE A 49 14.85 -6.06 5.47
C ILE A 49 15.91 -5.33 4.63
N LEU A 50 15.48 -4.54 3.63
CA LEU A 50 16.38 -3.84 2.72
C LEU A 50 17.19 -2.73 3.40
N LEU A 51 16.60 -2.06 4.39
CA LEU A 51 17.26 -0.98 5.15
C LEU A 51 18.00 -1.49 6.40
N GLY A 52 17.95 -2.80 6.69
CA GLY A 52 18.54 -3.36 7.90
C GLY A 52 17.83 -2.91 9.20
N HIS A 53 16.56 -2.53 9.11
CA HIS A 53 15.77 -2.03 10.22
C HIS A 53 15.03 -3.18 10.93
N TYR A 54 15.61 -3.69 12.01
CA TYR A 54 15.08 -4.82 12.79
C TYR A 54 14.81 -4.45 14.25
N PRO A 55 13.91 -5.19 14.94
CA PRO A 55 13.04 -6.25 14.44
C PRO A 55 11.93 -5.72 13.51
N LEU A 56 11.39 -6.58 12.64
CA LEU A 56 10.27 -6.22 11.75
C LEU A 56 9.08 -5.70 12.57
N GLY A 57 8.33 -4.74 12.03
CA GLY A 57 7.24 -4.08 12.77
C GLY A 57 6.24 -5.04 13.44
N TRP A 58 5.78 -6.08 12.73
CA TRP A 58 4.84 -7.07 13.25
C TRP A 58 5.48 -8.14 14.16
N VAL A 59 6.80 -8.32 14.08
CA VAL A 59 7.55 -9.18 15.02
C VAL A 59 7.72 -8.46 16.35
N LYS A 60 7.98 -7.16 16.30
CA LYS A 60 8.03 -6.28 17.49
C LYS A 60 6.66 -6.12 18.14
N HIS A 61 5.60 -6.06 17.33
CA HIS A 61 4.21 -5.85 17.73
C HIS A 61 3.31 -6.97 17.19
N PRO A 62 3.32 -8.16 17.83
CA PRO A 62 2.53 -9.32 17.37
C PRO A 62 1.02 -9.06 17.28
N GLU A 63 0.50 -8.08 18.03
CA GLU A 63 -0.88 -7.64 17.97
C GLU A 63 -1.32 -7.24 16.55
N TYR A 64 -0.39 -6.77 15.70
CA TYR A 64 -0.70 -6.40 14.31
C TYR A 64 -1.16 -7.58 13.46
N LEU A 65 -0.66 -8.80 13.73
CA LEU A 65 -1.17 -10.01 13.08
C LEU A 65 -2.63 -10.26 13.46
N GLY A 66 -3.00 -10.03 14.73
CA GLY A 66 -4.38 -10.12 15.18
C GLY A 66 -5.29 -9.16 14.42
N PHE A 67 -4.87 -7.90 14.28
CA PHE A 67 -5.61 -6.90 13.51
C PHE A 67 -5.78 -7.29 12.04
N THR A 68 -4.74 -7.78 11.37
CA THR A 68 -4.82 -8.18 9.96
C THR A 68 -5.73 -9.38 9.75
N VAL A 69 -5.66 -10.37 10.65
CA VAL A 69 -6.55 -11.55 10.62
C VAL A 69 -8.00 -11.11 10.83
N CYS A 70 -8.28 -10.29 11.84
CA CYS A 70 -9.63 -9.79 12.10
C CYS A 70 -10.18 -9.00 10.89
N ALA A 71 -9.39 -8.11 10.31
CA ALA A 71 -9.78 -7.34 9.12
C ALA A 71 -10.07 -8.25 7.92
N ALA A 72 -9.27 -9.31 7.70
CA ALA A 72 -9.49 -10.29 6.63
C ALA A 72 -10.79 -11.08 6.81
N LEU A 73 -11.09 -11.51 8.04
CA LEU A 73 -12.33 -12.23 8.36
C LEU A 73 -13.56 -11.33 8.17
N ILE A 74 -13.49 -10.08 8.64
CA ILE A 74 -14.54 -9.09 8.43
C ILE A 74 -14.73 -8.84 6.93
N ALA A 75 -13.66 -8.66 6.16
CA ALA A 75 -13.74 -8.48 4.70
C ALA A 75 -14.44 -9.66 4.02
N THR A 76 -14.09 -10.88 4.42
CA THR A 76 -14.66 -12.12 3.86
C THR A 76 -16.15 -12.23 4.16
N TRP A 77 -16.57 -11.80 5.35
CA TRP A 77 -17.97 -11.75 5.73
C TRP A 77 -18.72 -10.66 4.95
N VAL A 78 -18.23 -9.41 4.98
CA VAL A 78 -18.82 -8.25 4.29
C VAL A 78 -18.89 -8.46 2.78
N ALA A 79 -17.91 -9.15 2.19
CA ALA A 79 -17.88 -9.50 0.77
C ALA A 79 -19.19 -10.14 0.30
N ARG A 80 -19.87 -10.94 1.15
CA ARG A 80 -21.13 -11.60 0.78
C ARG A 80 -22.25 -10.62 0.40
N TRP A 81 -22.17 -9.37 0.84
CA TRP A 81 -23.16 -8.31 0.57
C TRP A 81 -22.67 -7.21 -0.38
N MET A 82 -21.44 -7.29 -0.87
CA MET A 82 -20.87 -6.24 -1.72
C MET A 82 -21.20 -6.46 -3.20
N HIS A 83 -21.92 -5.53 -3.81
CA HIS A 83 -22.18 -5.55 -5.27
C HIS A 83 -21.03 -4.97 -6.12
N HIS A 84 -20.21 -4.06 -5.58
CA HIS A 84 -19.20 -3.29 -6.33
C HIS A 84 -17.76 -3.51 -5.85
N PHE A 85 -17.30 -4.76 -5.82
CA PHE A 85 -15.98 -5.16 -5.31
C PHE A 85 -14.79 -4.36 -5.87
N ARG A 86 -14.79 -4.09 -7.18
CA ARG A 86 -13.63 -3.48 -7.84
C ARG A 86 -13.37 -2.05 -7.38
N ARG A 87 -14.41 -1.24 -7.18
CA ARG A 87 -14.25 0.16 -6.78
C ARG A 87 -13.81 0.27 -5.32
N THR A 88 -14.44 -0.48 -4.42
CA THR A 88 -14.05 -0.49 -3.00
C THR A 88 -12.63 -0.99 -2.82
N PHE A 89 -12.23 -2.02 -3.55
CA PHE A 89 -10.86 -2.52 -3.56
C PHE A 89 -9.86 -1.43 -3.95
N LEU A 90 -10.07 -0.71 -5.06
CA LEU A 90 -9.15 0.36 -5.50
C LEU A 90 -9.07 1.54 -4.52
N VAL A 91 -10.18 1.86 -3.86
CA VAL A 91 -10.22 2.93 -2.85
C VAL A 91 -9.46 2.53 -1.59
N LEU A 92 -9.67 1.33 -1.07
CA LEU A 92 -8.97 0.83 0.12
C LEU A 92 -7.46 0.67 -0.15
N ASP A 93 -7.10 0.11 -1.30
CA ASP A 93 -5.71 -0.04 -1.75
C ASP A 93 -5.05 1.35 -1.96
N GLY A 94 -5.79 2.31 -2.51
CA GLY A 94 -5.31 3.69 -2.62
C GLY A 94 -5.05 4.36 -1.28
N LEU A 95 -5.85 4.07 -0.25
CA LEU A 95 -5.63 4.58 1.11
C LEU A 95 -4.38 3.94 1.73
N GLY A 96 -4.26 2.62 1.63
CA GLY A 96 -3.11 1.86 2.12
C GLY A 96 -1.81 2.31 1.47
N LEU A 97 -1.79 2.44 0.14
CA LEU A 97 -0.67 2.97 -0.64
C LEU A 97 -0.13 4.27 -0.06
N ILE A 98 -0.99 5.29 0.08
CA ILE A 98 -0.57 6.63 0.51
C ILE A 98 -0.11 6.62 1.96
N ALA A 99 -0.88 5.96 2.84
CA ALA A 99 -0.54 5.85 4.26
C ALA A 99 0.83 5.17 4.47
N PHE A 100 1.04 4.03 3.83
CA PHE A 100 2.30 3.29 3.93
C PHE A 100 3.46 3.98 3.22
N THR A 101 3.20 4.74 2.16
CA THR A 101 4.23 5.60 1.55
C THR A 101 4.77 6.59 2.57
N LEU A 102 3.89 7.30 3.28
CA LEU A 102 4.28 8.28 4.29
C LEU A 102 5.01 7.62 5.47
N ILE A 103 4.51 6.48 5.96
CA ILE A 103 5.15 5.70 7.02
C ILE A 103 6.56 5.26 6.60
N GLY A 104 6.71 4.73 5.38
CA GLY A 104 7.99 4.28 4.84
C GLY A 104 8.98 5.44 4.66
N CYS A 105 8.52 6.60 4.18
CA CYS A 105 9.34 7.80 4.11
C CYS A 105 9.77 8.28 5.50
N SER A 106 8.88 8.30 6.50
CA SER A 106 9.25 8.71 7.87
C SER A 106 10.34 7.81 8.45
N ILE A 107 10.16 6.48 8.35
CA ILE A 107 11.10 5.50 8.90
C ILE A 107 12.47 5.61 8.20
N ALA A 108 12.50 5.65 6.88
CA ALA A 108 13.76 5.75 6.13
C ALA A 108 14.48 7.08 6.37
N ARG A 109 13.72 8.17 6.55
CA ARG A 109 14.26 9.49 6.90
C ARG A 109 14.85 9.51 8.30
N GLU A 110 14.14 8.95 9.28
CA GLU A 110 14.61 8.85 10.68
C GLU A 110 15.85 7.95 10.80
N ALA A 111 15.98 6.96 9.93
CA ALA A 111 17.20 6.15 9.80
C ALA A 111 18.39 6.90 9.14
N GLY A 112 18.21 8.17 8.73
CA GLY A 112 19.28 9.01 8.20
C GLY A 112 19.67 8.72 6.75
N HIS A 113 18.80 8.04 5.97
CA HIS A 113 19.08 7.76 4.57
C HIS A 113 18.94 8.98 3.66
N ALA A 114 19.62 8.95 2.51
CA ALA A 114 19.55 9.99 1.49
C ALA A 114 18.16 10.08 0.83
N LEU A 115 17.80 11.27 0.33
CA LEU A 115 16.48 11.57 -0.23
C LEU A 115 15.96 10.54 -1.26
N PRO A 116 16.77 10.05 -2.24
CA PRO A 116 16.28 9.06 -3.19
C PRO A 116 15.90 7.73 -2.52
N ILE A 117 16.66 7.31 -1.51
CA ILE A 117 16.41 6.08 -0.75
C ILE A 117 15.11 6.23 0.05
N VAL A 118 14.88 7.40 0.66
CA VAL A 118 13.64 7.68 1.41
C VAL A 118 12.41 7.59 0.52
N LEU A 119 12.47 8.13 -0.70
CA LEU A 119 11.35 8.07 -1.65
C LEU A 119 11.08 6.63 -2.11
N ILE A 120 12.13 5.89 -2.45
CA ILE A 120 12.00 4.49 -2.87
C ILE A 120 11.51 3.61 -1.72
N ALA A 121 12.02 3.81 -0.49
CA ALA A 121 11.57 3.09 0.69
C ALA A 121 10.08 3.35 1.00
N GLY A 122 9.63 4.60 0.87
CA GLY A 122 8.22 4.96 0.94
C GLY A 122 7.39 4.20 -0.10
N MET A 123 7.76 4.32 -1.38
CA MET A 123 7.06 3.64 -2.47
C MET A 123 7.02 2.12 -2.30
N LEU A 124 8.13 1.49 -1.89
CA LEU A 124 8.19 0.06 -1.62
C LEU A 124 7.26 -0.33 -0.47
N THR A 125 7.25 0.45 0.62
CA THR A 125 6.34 0.19 1.74
C THR A 125 4.88 0.25 1.29
N GLY A 126 4.53 1.26 0.48
CA GLY A 126 3.17 1.47 -0.02
C GLY A 126 2.71 0.46 -1.05
N ALA A 127 3.53 0.17 -2.04
CA ALA A 127 3.10 -0.61 -3.20
C ALA A 127 3.40 -2.11 -3.09
N PHE A 128 4.46 -2.49 -2.37
CA PHE A 128 4.98 -3.86 -2.48
C PHE A 128 4.09 -4.89 -1.79
N GLY A 129 3.28 -4.48 -0.80
CA GLY A 129 2.20 -5.33 -0.26
C GLY A 129 1.21 -5.77 -1.34
N GLY A 130 0.71 -4.82 -2.13
CA GLY A 130 -0.13 -5.09 -3.29
C GLY A 130 0.57 -5.90 -4.39
N VAL A 131 1.87 -5.68 -4.62
CA VAL A 131 2.66 -6.48 -5.57
C VAL A 131 2.71 -7.95 -5.15
N LEU A 132 3.05 -8.23 -3.89
CA LEU A 132 3.10 -9.61 -3.38
C LEU A 132 1.73 -10.28 -3.46
N ARG A 133 0.66 -9.57 -3.10
CA ARG A 133 -0.72 -10.03 -3.24
C ARG A 133 -1.03 -10.45 -4.67
N ASP A 134 -0.75 -9.56 -5.63
CA ASP A 134 -1.11 -9.76 -7.03
C ASP A 134 -0.32 -10.94 -7.62
N ILE A 135 0.99 -11.05 -7.33
CA ILE A 135 1.83 -12.19 -7.73
C ILE A 135 1.30 -13.51 -7.15
N LEU A 136 1.01 -13.56 -5.85
CA LEU A 136 0.47 -14.77 -5.20
C LEU A 136 -0.95 -15.12 -5.70
N CYS A 137 -1.70 -14.13 -6.17
CA CYS A 137 -2.99 -14.32 -6.83
C CYS A 137 -2.87 -14.57 -8.34
N ASN A 138 -1.66 -14.73 -8.88
CA ASN A 138 -1.40 -14.92 -10.31
C ASN A 138 -2.05 -13.83 -11.18
N GLU A 139 -1.95 -12.56 -10.75
CA GLU A 139 -2.31 -11.36 -11.50
C GLU A 139 -1.06 -10.53 -11.77
N VAL A 140 -1.06 -9.78 -12.85
CA VAL A 140 -0.01 -8.77 -13.06
C VAL A 140 -0.23 -7.62 -12.07
N PRO A 141 0.77 -7.24 -11.27
CA PRO A 141 0.62 -6.21 -10.25
C PRO A 141 0.07 -4.87 -10.74
N LEU A 142 -0.78 -4.23 -9.94
CA LEU A 142 -1.39 -2.93 -10.24
C LEU A 142 -0.35 -1.86 -10.59
N ILE A 143 0.80 -1.89 -9.91
CA ILE A 143 1.91 -0.96 -10.12
C ILE A 143 2.40 -0.93 -11.58
N PHE A 144 2.28 -2.04 -12.31
CA PHE A 144 2.73 -2.17 -13.70
C PHE A 144 1.64 -1.89 -14.73
N GLN A 145 0.36 -1.89 -14.34
CA GLN A 145 -0.74 -1.83 -15.30
C GLN A 145 -1.53 -0.52 -15.30
N LYS A 146 -1.84 0.10 -14.16
CA LYS A 146 -2.94 1.08 -14.07
C LYS A 146 -2.69 2.26 -13.12
N GLU A 147 -3.32 3.40 -13.47
CA GLU A 147 -3.68 4.51 -12.58
C GLU A 147 -2.55 5.24 -11.85
N LEU A 148 -1.44 5.50 -12.53
CA LEU A 148 -0.33 6.31 -11.99
C LEU A 148 0.12 5.85 -10.58
N TYR A 149 -0.01 4.56 -10.27
CA TYR A 149 0.08 4.03 -8.93
C TYR A 149 1.41 4.37 -8.23
N ALA A 150 2.52 3.93 -8.83
CA ALA A 150 3.87 4.21 -8.34
C ALA A 150 4.15 5.72 -8.28
N ILE A 151 3.66 6.46 -9.28
CA ILE A 151 3.96 7.87 -9.47
C ILE A 151 3.25 8.71 -8.42
N ILE A 152 1.99 8.40 -8.11
CA ILE A 152 1.25 9.07 -7.04
C ILE A 152 1.91 8.80 -5.69
N SER A 153 2.41 7.59 -5.46
CA SER A 153 3.20 7.30 -4.25
C SER A 153 4.49 8.14 -4.19
N LEU A 154 5.30 8.14 -5.26
CA LEU A 154 6.54 8.93 -5.31
C LEU A 154 6.28 10.44 -5.16
N LEU A 155 5.25 10.98 -5.83
CA LEU A 155 4.84 12.37 -5.71
C LEU A 155 4.39 12.71 -4.30
N THR A 156 3.61 11.84 -3.66
CA THR A 156 3.18 12.02 -2.27
C THR A 156 4.38 12.06 -1.33
N GLY A 157 5.34 11.14 -1.49
CA GLY A 157 6.58 11.13 -0.73
C GLY A 157 7.42 12.39 -0.95
N ALA A 158 7.51 12.86 -2.19
CA ALA A 158 8.25 14.08 -2.53
C ALA A 158 7.61 15.32 -1.89
N VAL A 159 6.28 15.46 -1.97
CA VAL A 159 5.55 16.57 -1.34
C VAL A 159 5.71 16.51 0.18
N TYR A 160 5.64 15.34 0.80
CA TYR A 160 5.87 15.17 2.24
C TYR A 160 7.26 15.68 2.64
N LEU A 161 8.31 15.28 1.93
CA LEU A 161 9.67 15.71 2.22
C LEU A 161 9.88 17.21 1.97
N LEU A 162 9.22 17.80 0.97
CA LEU A 162 9.24 19.24 0.71
C LEU A 162 8.57 20.04 1.82
N LEU A 163 7.42 19.59 2.32
CA LEU A 163 6.74 20.24 3.45
C LEU A 163 7.62 20.24 4.71
N LEU A 164 8.29 19.13 5.00
CA LEU A 164 9.25 19.06 6.09
C LEU A 164 10.44 20.00 5.87
N HIS A 165 10.95 20.10 4.65
CA HIS A 165 12.04 21.00 4.31
C HIS A 165 11.67 22.47 4.53
N TRP A 166 10.41 22.85 4.32
CA TRP A 166 9.88 24.18 4.64
C TRP A 166 9.52 24.40 6.11
N GLY A 167 9.86 23.45 7.00
CA GLY A 167 9.64 23.58 8.44
C GLY A 167 8.19 23.33 8.87
N VAL A 168 7.35 22.75 8.02
CA VAL A 168 6.01 22.31 8.42
C VAL A 168 6.12 21.18 9.44
N ALA A 169 5.32 21.26 10.51
CA ALA A 169 5.31 20.22 11.53
C ALA A 169 4.95 18.85 10.93
N ASP A 170 5.64 17.80 11.38
CA ASP A 170 5.54 16.45 10.80
C ASP A 170 4.10 15.91 10.77
N ALA A 171 3.35 16.06 11.87
CA ALA A 171 1.96 15.64 11.93
C ALA A 171 1.06 16.36 10.90
N THR A 172 1.30 17.66 10.68
CA THR A 172 0.56 18.44 9.68
C THR A 172 0.94 18.02 8.27
N ALA A 173 2.23 17.80 8.00
CA ALA A 173 2.71 17.32 6.71
C ALA A 173 2.10 15.95 6.37
N ILE A 174 2.07 15.01 7.33
CA ILE A 174 1.46 13.69 7.17
C ILE A 174 -0.03 13.82 6.82
N LEU A 175 -0.81 14.61 7.58
CA LEU A 175 -2.25 14.76 7.33
C LEU A 175 -2.54 15.42 5.98
N CYS A 176 -1.80 16.46 5.63
CA CYS A 176 -1.94 17.14 4.34
C CYS A 176 -1.60 16.20 3.17
N CYS A 177 -0.50 15.45 3.25
CA CYS A 177 -0.10 14.50 2.21
C CYS A 177 -1.01 13.27 2.16
N LEU A 178 -1.52 12.80 3.29
CA LEU A 178 -2.48 11.70 3.32
C LEU A 178 -3.77 12.10 2.61
N GLY A 179 -4.34 13.25 2.95
CA GLY A 179 -5.53 13.78 2.30
C GLY A 179 -5.30 14.12 0.83
N GLY A 180 -4.23 14.86 0.52
CA GLY A 180 -3.90 15.29 -0.84
C GLY A 180 -3.52 14.13 -1.76
N GLY A 181 -2.61 13.25 -1.33
CA GLY A 181 -2.19 12.08 -2.09
C GLY A 181 -3.35 11.10 -2.32
N PHE A 182 -4.19 10.88 -1.31
CA PHE A 182 -5.38 10.05 -1.46
C PHE A 182 -6.41 10.69 -2.41
N ALA A 183 -6.63 12.00 -2.34
CA ALA A 183 -7.50 12.70 -3.29
C ALA A 183 -7.00 12.56 -4.73
N VAL A 184 -5.70 12.75 -4.98
CA VAL A 184 -5.10 12.53 -6.31
C VAL A 184 -5.29 11.08 -6.77
N ARG A 185 -5.13 10.11 -5.86
CA ARG A 185 -5.39 8.70 -6.15
C ARG A 185 -6.84 8.44 -6.56
N LEU A 186 -7.80 9.02 -5.85
CA LEU A 186 -9.23 8.92 -6.18
C LEU A 186 -9.56 9.57 -7.52
N LEU A 187 -8.96 10.73 -7.82
CA LEU A 187 -9.11 11.40 -9.11
C LEU A 187 -8.54 10.53 -10.25
N ALA A 188 -7.36 9.93 -10.05
CA ALA A 188 -6.76 9.02 -11.03
C ALA A 188 -7.63 7.79 -11.31
N ILE A 189 -8.27 7.22 -10.27
CA ILE A 189 -9.24 6.12 -10.41
C ILE A 189 -10.51 6.60 -11.16
N HIS A 190 -11.03 7.78 -10.80
CA HIS A 190 -12.27 8.31 -11.37
C HIS A 190 -12.13 8.66 -12.85
N TYR A 191 -11.06 9.39 -13.20
CA TYR A 191 -10.76 9.80 -14.57
C TYR A 191 -9.99 8.76 -15.37
N ARG A 192 -9.65 7.61 -14.77
CA ARG A 192 -8.88 6.51 -15.39
C ARG A 192 -7.58 7.00 -16.03
N TRP A 193 -6.80 7.78 -15.29
CA TRP A 193 -5.50 8.25 -15.77
C TRP A 193 -4.58 7.05 -16.02
N GLU A 194 -4.04 6.89 -17.23
CA GLU A 194 -3.13 5.80 -17.56
C GLU A 194 -1.79 6.35 -18.05
N MET A 195 -0.70 5.63 -17.75
CA MET A 195 0.59 5.90 -18.38
C MET A 195 0.64 5.30 -19.79
N PRO A 196 1.43 5.89 -20.71
CA PRO A 196 1.63 5.31 -22.03
C PRO A 196 2.21 3.90 -21.89
N LYS A 197 1.57 2.94 -22.56
CA LYS A 197 1.98 1.54 -22.55
C LYS A 197 2.97 1.30 -23.68
N PHE A 198 4.09 0.66 -23.36
CA PHE A 198 4.99 0.15 -24.39
C PHE A 198 4.45 -1.18 -24.89
N VAL A 199 3.86 -1.19 -26.08
CA VAL A 199 3.37 -2.40 -26.75
C VAL A 199 4.26 -2.66 -27.96
N TYR A 200 5.02 -3.74 -27.89
CA TYR A 200 5.84 -4.21 -28.99
C TYR A 200 5.14 -5.42 -29.62
N HIS A 201 4.82 -5.32 -30.92
CA HIS A 201 4.31 -6.45 -31.69
C HIS A 201 5.52 -7.08 -32.38
N ASP A 202 5.88 -8.29 -31.96
CA ASP A 202 6.73 -9.15 -32.79
C ASP A 202 5.88 -9.61 -33.97
N GLU A 203 6.07 -9.02 -35.15
CA GLU A 203 5.63 -9.62 -36.40
C GLU A 203 6.50 -10.86 -36.65
N VAL A 204 6.12 -11.98 -36.04
CA VAL A 204 6.60 -13.31 -36.45
C VAL A 204 5.69 -13.78 -37.57
N HIS A 205 6.17 -13.63 -38.81
CA HIS A 205 5.69 -14.37 -39.97
C HIS A 205 5.89 -15.88 -39.80
#